data_AF-A0A4Q7CIQ9-F1
#
_entry.id   AF-A0A4Q7CIQ9-F1
#
_cell.length_a   1.000
_cell.length_b   1.000
_cell.length_c   1.000
_cell.angle_alpha   90.00
_cell.angle_beta   90.00
_cell.angle_gamma   90.00
#
_symmetry.space_group_name_H-M   'P 1'
#
loop_
_entity.id
_entity.type
_entity.pdbx_description
1 polymer ?
#
loop_
_entity_poly.entity_id
_entity_poly.type
_entity_poly.pdbx_seq_one_letter_code
_entity_poly.pdbx_strand_id
1 'polypeptide(L)' 'MMLESIRYVDLVIPENDWGQKTKDVDRYEIDTFVMGHDWEGEFDFLKEQCEVVYLNRTEGISTTQIKEELYGKEK' A
#
# COMPACT_ATOMS: atom_id res chain seq x y z
N MET A 1 -12.19 9.15 10.82
CA MET A 1 -11.87 7.76 10.45
C MET A 1 -12.49 7.44 9.10
N MET A 2 -11.75 7.65 8.02
CA MET A 2 -12.25 7.36 6.66
C MET A 2 -11.86 5.93 6.23
N LEU A 3 -10.63 5.50 6.50
CA LEU A 3 -10.15 4.16 6.13
C LEU A 3 -10.91 3.04 6.87
N GLU A 4 -11.12 3.20 8.17
CA GLU A 4 -11.87 2.23 8.99
C GLU A 4 -13.36 2.08 8.60
N SER A 5 -13.90 2.98 7.78
CA SER A 5 -15.28 2.87 7.27
C SER A 5 -15.40 2.06 5.98
N ILE A 6 -14.29 1.61 5.40
CA ILE A 6 -14.27 0.85 4.16
C ILE A 6 -14.58 -0.63 4.46
N ARG A 7 -15.53 -1.20 3.73
CA ARG A 7 -16.01 -2.59 3.91
C ARG A 7 -14.91 -3.66 3.97
N TYR A 8 -13.82 -3.44 3.26
CA TYR A 8 -12.73 -4.41 3.12
C TYR A 8 -11.57 -4.18 4.10
N VAL A 9 -11.71 -3.24 5.04
CA VAL A 9 -10.67 -2.90 6.01
C VAL A 9 -11.12 -3.31 7.40
N ASP A 10 -10.48 -4.33 7.95
CA ASP A 10 -10.78 -4.83 9.31
C ASP A 10 -9.97 -4.11 10.40
N LEU A 11 -8.71 -3.76 10.10
CA LEU A 11 -7.79 -3.14 11.03
C LEU A 11 -6.95 -2.06 10.35
N VAL A 12 -6.73 -0.95 11.06
CA VAL A 12 -5.81 0.12 10.64
C VAL A 12 -4.77 0.31 11.73
N ILE A 13 -3.50 0.23 11.33
CA ILE A 13 -2.34 0.45 12.21
C ILE A 13 -1.53 1.65 11.70
N PRO A 14 -0.85 2.40 12.60
CA PRO A 14 -0.03 3.52 12.18
C PRO A 14 1.29 3.05 11.54
N GLU A 15 1.62 3.62 10.38
CA GLU A 15 2.94 3.53 9.75
C GLU A 15 3.76 4.79 10.11
N ASN A 16 4.85 4.60 10.86
CA ASN A 16 5.74 5.64 11.36
C ASN A 16 7.13 5.60 10.69
N ASP A 17 7.59 4.44 10.26
CA ASP A 17 8.89 4.28 9.59
C ASP A 17 8.92 3.10 8.61
N TRP A 18 10.00 3.00 7.83
CA TRP A 18 10.15 1.94 6.82
C TRP A 18 10.54 0.58 7.40
N GLY A 19 11.33 0.57 8.49
CA GLY A 19 11.85 -0.65 9.12
C GLY A 19 10.81 -1.38 9.97
N GLN A 20 9.67 -0.75 10.29
CA GLN A 20 8.60 -1.41 11.03
C GLN A 20 7.98 -2.59 10.28
N LYS A 21 8.03 -2.62 8.95
CA LYS A 21 7.34 -3.63 8.13
C LYS A 21 7.69 -5.06 8.52
N THR A 22 8.97 -5.36 8.72
CA THR A 22 9.44 -6.68 9.16
C THR A 22 8.90 -7.08 10.54
N LYS A 23 8.75 -6.09 11.45
CA LYS A 23 8.21 -6.33 12.79
C LYS A 23 6.69 -6.46 12.76
N ASP A 24 6.03 -5.71 11.89
CA ASP A 24 4.58 -5.76 11.74
C ASP A 24 4.15 -7.09 11.13
N VAL A 25 4.88 -7.61 10.13
CA VAL A 25 4.62 -8.94 9.56
C VAL A 25 4.67 -10.03 10.63
N ASP A 26 5.70 -10.03 11.48
CA ASP A 26 5.82 -10.99 12.59
C ASP A 26 4.74 -10.77 13.67
N ARG A 27 4.53 -9.52 14.09
CA ARG A 27 3.62 -9.17 15.20
C ARG A 27 2.16 -9.46 14.89
N TYR A 28 1.74 -9.21 13.66
CA TYR A 28 0.35 -9.41 13.23
C TYR A 28 0.17 -10.73 12.48
N GLU A 29 1.20 -11.59 12.45
CA GLU A 29 1.18 -12.90 11.81
C GLU A 29 0.67 -12.80 10.36
N ILE A 30 1.24 -11.88 9.60
CA ILE A 30 0.80 -11.58 8.23
C ILE A 30 1.21 -12.71 7.30
N ASP A 31 0.23 -13.38 6.69
CA ASP A 31 0.47 -14.41 5.67
C ASP A 31 0.84 -13.80 4.30
N THR A 32 0.22 -12.68 3.92
CA THR A 32 0.38 -12.04 2.61
C THR A 32 0.55 -10.52 2.72
N PHE A 33 1.64 -10.00 2.18
CA PHE A 33 1.92 -8.57 2.01
C PHE A 33 1.61 -8.14 0.57
N VAL A 34 0.75 -7.13 0.41
CA VAL A 34 0.27 -6.67 -0.90
C VAL A 34 0.61 -5.20 -1.12
N MET A 35 1.20 -4.88 -2.27
CA MET A 35 1.46 -3.51 -2.70
C MET A 35 1.11 -3.30 -4.18
N GLY A 36 1.01 -2.04 -4.62
CA GLY A 36 0.86 -1.74 -6.05
C GLY A 36 2.14 -2.03 -6.85
N HIS A 37 2.00 -2.29 -8.15
CA HIS A 37 3.12 -2.64 -9.05
C HIS A 37 4.25 -1.59 -9.10
N ASP A 38 3.98 -0.34 -8.69
CA ASP A 38 5.00 0.72 -8.69
C ASP A 38 6.13 0.44 -7.69
N TRP A 39 5.91 -0.51 -6.77
CA TRP A 39 6.86 -0.93 -5.74
C TRP A 39 7.42 -2.33 -5.99
N GLU A 40 7.26 -2.87 -7.20
CA GLU A 40 7.74 -4.20 -7.53
C GLU A 40 9.25 -4.33 -7.26
N GLY A 41 9.61 -5.33 -6.43
CA GLY A 41 11.00 -5.60 -6.02
C GLY A 41 11.45 -4.87 -4.75
N GLU A 42 10.82 -3.76 -4.36
CA GLU A 42 11.25 -2.95 -3.21
C GLU A 42 11.04 -3.66 -1.87
N PHE A 43 10.01 -4.49 -1.75
CA PHE A 43 9.66 -5.21 -0.52
C PHE A 43 9.98 -6.70 -0.56
N ASP A 44 10.81 -7.12 -1.51
CA ASP A 44 11.15 -8.55 -1.69
C ASP A 44 11.88 -9.14 -0.49
N PHE A 45 12.49 -8.31 0.37
CA PHE A 45 13.07 -8.74 1.63
C PHE A 45 12.04 -9.34 2.62
N LEU A 46 10.73 -9.07 2.45
CA LEU A 46 9.67 -9.65 3.26
C LEU A 46 9.26 -11.06 2.80
N LYS A 47 9.73 -11.53 1.63
CA LYS A 47 9.44 -12.87 1.10
C LYS A 47 9.94 -14.00 1.98
N GLU A 48 10.91 -13.73 2.85
CA GLU A 48 11.40 -14.70 3.84
C GLU A 48 10.38 -14.94 4.97
N GLN A 49 9.45 -14.01 5.18
CA GLN A 49 8.47 -14.05 6.28
C GLN A 49 7.04 -14.31 5.81
N CYS A 50 6.67 -13.81 4.62
CA CYS A 50 5.29 -13.86 4.12
C CYS A 50 5.26 -13.88 2.58
N GLU A 51 4.09 -14.14 1.98
CA GLU A 51 3.89 -14.02 0.54
C GLU A 51 3.86 -12.53 0.12
N VAL A 52 4.70 -12.13 -0.83
CA VAL A 52 4.72 -10.74 -1.35
C VAL A 52 4.08 -10.70 -2.73
N VAL A 53 2.97 -9.94 -2.85
CA VAL A 53 2.18 -9.80 -4.08
C VAL A 53 2.15 -8.34 -4.53
N TYR A 54 2.48 -8.11 -5.80
CA TYR A 54 2.35 -6.78 -6.43
C TYR A 54 1.15 -6.75 -7.37
N LEU A 55 0.18 -5.90 -7.07
CA LEU A 55 -1.04 -5.76 -7.87
C LEU A 55 -0.86 -4.70 -8.96
N ASN A 56 -1.26 -5.04 -10.18
CA ASN A 56 -1.37 -4.08 -11.27
C ASN A 56 -2.28 -2.92 -10.86
N ARG A 57 -1.90 -1.69 -11.23
CA ARG A 57 -2.76 -0.54 -11.03
C ARG A 57 -4.03 -0.68 -11.86
N THR A 58 -5.13 -0.15 -11.32
CA THR A 58 -6.33 0.09 -12.12
C THR A 58 -5.99 1.13 -13.19
N GLU A 59 -6.16 0.76 -14.45
CA GLU A 59 -5.95 1.66 -15.58
C GLU A 59 -6.95 2.83 -15.53
N GLY A 60 -6.49 4.04 -15.87
CA GLY A 60 -7.36 5.19 -16.11
C GLY A 60 -7.74 6.05 -14.88
N ILE A 61 -7.26 5.74 -13.67
CA ILE A 61 -7.48 6.60 -12.49
C ILE A 61 -6.18 6.75 -11.68
N SER A 62 -5.73 7.99 -11.49
CA SER A 62 -4.64 8.32 -10.58
C SER A 62 -4.90 9.62 -9.83
N THR A 63 -4.38 9.71 -8.60
CA THR A 63 -4.48 10.94 -7.79
C THR A 63 -3.87 12.15 -8.49
N THR A 64 -2.85 11.95 -9.32
CA THR A 64 -2.25 12.99 -10.16
C THR A 64 -3.24 13.50 -11.20
N GLN A 65 -3.90 12.60 -11.94
CA GLN A 65 -4.95 12.99 -12.91
C GLN A 65 -6.09 13.75 -12.24
N ILE A 66 -6.59 13.27 -11.09
CA ILE A 66 -7.66 13.95 -10.36
C ILE A 66 -7.23 15.36 -9.90
N LYS A 67 -5.98 15.51 -9.44
CA LYS A 67 -5.43 16.83 -9.08
C LYS A 67 -5.31 17.76 -10.29
N GLU A 68 -4.84 17.24 -11.44
CA GLU A 68 -4.77 18.01 -12.69
C GLU A 68 -6.15 18.45 -13.18
N GLU A 69 -7.16 17.59 -13.06
CA GLU A 69 -8.56 17.91 -13.43
C GLU A 69 -9.19 18.96 -12.50
N LEU A 70 -8.89 18.90 -11.20
CA LEU A 70 -9.47 19.82 -10.21
C LEU A 70 -8.76 21.18 -10.14
N TYR A 71 -7.43 21.21 -10.32
CA TYR A 71 -6.62 22.40 -10.07
C TYR A 71 -5.89 22.95 -11.31
N GLY A 72 -5.90 22.23 -12.43
CA GLY A 72 -5.11 22.57 -13.62
C GLY A 72 -3.62 22.29 -13.45
N LYS A 73 -2.88 22.19 -14.56
CA LYS A 73 -1.41 22.04 -14.49
C LYS A 73 -0.78 23.31 -13.91
N GLU A 74 -0.12 23.20 -12.76
CA GLU A 74 0.81 24.25 -12.33
C GLU A 74 1.88 24.38 -13.42
N LYS A 75 1.96 25.58 -14.01
CA LYS A 75 2.91 25.94 -15.08
C LYS A 75 4.32 26.08 -14.57
#